data_AF-A0AA97BL64-F1
#
_entry.id   AF-A0AA97BL64-F1
#
_cell.length_a   1.000
_cell.length_b   1.000
_cell.length_c   1.000
_cell.angle_alpha   90.00
_cell.angle_beta   90.00
_cell.angle_gamma   90.00
#
_symmetry.space_group_name_H-M   'P 1'
#
loop_
_entity.id
_entity.type
_entity.pdbx_description
1 polymer ?
#
loop_
_entity_poly.entity_id
_entity_poly.type
_entity_poly.pdbx_seq_one_letter_code
_entity_poly.pdbx_strand_id
1 'polypeptide(L)' 'MWVEHLPVDSRKLLDILHRNKVTVLTGEHFSTGGCFLNHLRINYALPLIARRRNAIKILGEALKVTSLK' A
#
# COMPACT_ATOMS: atom_id res chain seq x y z
N MET A 1 -2.77 10.10 0.68
CA MET A 1 -3.70 9.54 -0.33
C MET A 1 -4.18 8.22 0.19
N TRP A 2 -5.50 8.02 0.15
CA TRP A 2 -6.12 6.73 0.42
C TRP A 2 -6.20 5.95 -0.89
N VAL A 3 -5.91 4.65 -0.81
CA VAL A 3 -5.96 3.70 -1.92
C VAL A 3 -6.80 2.54 -1.45
N GLU A 4 -7.97 2.40 -2.07
CA GLU A 4 -8.76 1.18 -2.00
C GLU A 4 -8.30 0.24 -3.11
N HIS A 5 -8.21 -1.06 -2.82
CA HIS A 5 -7.77 -2.06 -3.78
C HIS A 5 -8.62 -3.35 -3.69
N LEU A 6 -8.48 -4.23 -4.67
CA LEU A 6 -9.08 -5.57 -4.63
C LEU A 6 -8.44 -6.43 -3.53
N PRO A 7 -9.06 -7.54 -3.11
CA PRO A 7 -8.43 -8.48 -2.18
C PRO A 7 -7.05 -8.96 -2.66
N VAL A 8 -6.08 -8.94 -1.75
CA VAL A 8 -4.68 -9.27 -2.00
C VAL A 8 -4.13 -10.12 -0.86
N ASP A 9 -3.03 -10.84 -1.10
CA ASP A 9 -2.21 -11.36 -0.02
C ASP A 9 -1.48 -10.20 0.68
N SER A 10 -2.03 -9.76 1.80
CA SER A 10 -1.50 -8.64 2.58
C SER A 10 -0.07 -8.87 3.09
N ARG A 11 0.31 -10.10 3.42
CA ARG A 11 1.67 -10.40 3.89
C ARG A 11 2.67 -10.20 2.76
N LYS A 12 2.36 -10.76 1.59
CA LYS A 12 3.18 -10.63 0.38
C LYS A 12 3.26 -9.18 -0.09
N LEU A 13 2.15 -8.45 -0.03
CA LEU A 13 2.10 -7.03 -0.39
C LEU A 13 3.02 -6.19 0.51
N LEU A 14 2.90 -6.34 1.82
CA LEU A 14 3.72 -5.58 2.77
C LEU A 14 5.21 -5.92 2.64
N ASP A 15 5.57 -7.18 2.35
CA ASP A 15 6.95 -7.59 2.08
C ASP A 15 7.52 -6.89 0.83
N ILE A 16 6.77 -6.87 -0.29
CA ILE A 16 7.21 -6.18 -1.52
C ILE A 16 7.40 -4.68 -1.27
N LEU A 17 6.45 -4.03 -0.60
CA LEU A 17 6.51 -2.60 -0.31
C LEU A 17 7.69 -2.26 0.62
N HIS A 18 7.91 -3.08 1.65
CA HIS A 18 9.02 -2.91 2.59
C HIS A 18 10.38 -3.03 1.88
N ARG A 19 10.59 -4.06 1.06
CA ARG A 19 11.83 -4.23 0.28
C ARG A 19 12.12 -3.06 -0.66
N ASN A 20 11.06 -2.41 -1.16
CA ASN A 20 11.14 -1.25 -2.03
C ASN A 20 11.15 0.09 -1.29
N LYS A 21 11.24 0.08 0.05
CA LYS A 21 11.25 1.28 0.90
C LYS A 21 10.01 2.17 0.70
N VAL A 22 8.87 1.53 0.43
CA VAL A 22 7.56 2.18 0.33
C VAL A 22 6.83 1.97 1.65
N THR A 23 6.63 3.04 2.41
CA THR A 23 5.89 3.01 3.67
C THR A 23 4.42 3.33 3.43
N VAL A 24 3.54 2.44 3.90
CA VAL A 24 2.09 2.60 3.86
C VAL A 24 1.50 2.35 5.24
N LEU A 25 0.36 2.95 5.52
CA LEU A 25 -0.47 2.62 6.67
C LEU A 25 -1.64 1.75 6.17
N THR A 26 -1.91 0.65 6.85
CA THR A 26 -3.03 -0.25 6.52
C THR A 26 -4.31 0.19 7.22
N GLY A 27 -5.47 -0.33 6.81
CA GLY A 27 -6.76 -0.08 7.46
C GLY A 27 -6.76 -0.34 8.98
N GLU A 28 -5.95 -1.31 9.45
CA GLU A 28 -5.79 -1.63 10.88
C GLU A 28 -5.20 -0.47 11.69
N HIS A 29 -4.46 0.45 11.05
CA HIS A 29 -3.93 1.64 11.72
C HIS A 29 -5.02 2.68 12.02
N PHE A 30 -6.21 2.52 11.45
CA PHE A 30 -7.30 3.51 11.53
C PHE A 30 -8.59 2.96 12.11
N SER A 31 -8.78 1.64 12.11
CA SER A 31 -9.99 0.98 12.61
C SER A 31 -9.69 -0.45 13.04
N THR A 32 -10.38 -0.90 14.09
CA THR A 32 -10.36 -2.29 14.57
C THR A 32 -11.43 -3.11 13.87
N GLY A 33 -11.25 -4.44 13.80
CA GLY A 33 -12.32 -5.36 13.34
C GLY A 33 -12.47 -5.51 11.82
N GLY A 34 -11.46 -5.13 11.03
CA GLY A 34 -11.43 -5.43 9.61
C GLY A 34 -12.35 -4.57 8.73
N CYS A 35 -12.82 -3.41 9.20
CA CYS A 35 -13.66 -2.52 8.39
C CYS A 35 -12.97 -1.99 7.12
N PHE A 36 -11.64 -1.98 7.08
CA PHE A 36 -10.84 -1.38 6.02
C PHE A 36 -9.73 -2.34 5.52
N LEU A 37 -10.03 -3.64 5.40
CA LEU A 37 -9.05 -4.68 5.05
C LEU A 37 -8.31 -4.41 3.73
N ASN A 38 -8.96 -3.76 2.77
CA ASN A 38 -8.38 -3.45 1.46
C ASN A 38 -8.07 -1.95 1.27
N HIS A 39 -7.80 -1.24 2.37
CA HIS A 39 -7.42 0.16 2.32
C HIS A 39 -5.97 0.36 2.76
N LEU A 40 -5.27 1.19 1.99
CA LEU A 40 -3.94 1.66 2.30
C LEU A 40 -3.93 3.19 2.29
N ARG A 41 -3.13 3.78 3.18
CA ARG A 41 -2.81 5.20 3.15
C ARG A 41 -1.34 5.38 2.91
N ILE A 42 -1.02 6.05 1.81
CA ILE A 42 0.34 6.52 1.54
C ILE A 42 0.51 7.89 2.21
N ASN A 43 1.55 8.03 3.02
CA ASN A 43 1.91 9.30 3.64
C ASN A 43 2.81 10.12 2.69
N TYR A 44 2.44 11.37 2.43
CA TYR A 44 3.10 12.25 1.44
C TYR A 44 3.98 13.33 2.07
N ALA A 45 4.31 13.21 3.37
CA ALA A 45 4.94 14.28 4.16
C ALA A 45 6.34 14.74 3.67
N LEU A 46 6.94 14.14 2.64
CA LEU A 46 8.25 14.55 2.10
C LEU A 46 8.13 15.21 0.71
N PRO A 47 8.82 16.34 0.43
CA PRO A 47 8.70 17.13 -0.80
C PRO A 47 9.36 16.51 -2.05
N LEU A 48 9.86 15.27 -1.97
CA LEU A 48 10.59 14.63 -3.08
C LEU A 48 9.64 14.03 -4.12
N ILE A 49 9.17 14.86 -5.07
CA ILE A 49 8.20 14.52 -6.12
C ILE A 49 8.59 13.24 -6.91
N ALA A 50 9.87 13.04 -7.24
CA ALA A 50 10.31 11.83 -7.97
C ALA A 50 10.14 10.54 -7.15
N ARG A 51 10.43 10.60 -5.84
CA ARG A 51 10.22 9.45 -4.93
C ARG A 51 8.73 9.11 -4.81
N ARG A 52 7.84 10.10 -4.91
CA ARG A 52 6.38 9.90 -4.88
C ARG A 52 5.89 9.10 -6.10
N ARG A 53 6.31 9.46 -7.31
CA ARG A 53 5.90 8.74 -8.54
C ARG A 53 6.37 7.29 -8.54
N ASN A 54 7.61 7.06 -8.10
CA ASN A 54 8.16 5.70 -8.01
C ASN A 54 7.41 4.86 -6.96
N ALA A 55 7.09 5.42 -5.79
CA ALA A 55 6.33 4.71 -4.77
C ALA A 55 4.92 4.31 -5.24
N ILE A 56 4.24 5.20 -5.96
CA ILE A 56 2.92 4.90 -6.56
C ILE A 56 3.04 3.81 -7.62
N LYS A 57 4.06 3.87 -8.49
CA LYS A 57 4.31 2.84 -9.51
C LYS A 57 4.56 1.47 -8.85
N ILE A 58 5.43 1.43 -7.85
CA ILE A 58 5.74 0.20 -7.10
C ILE A 58 4.50 -0.34 -6.42
N LEU A 59 3.68 0.52 -5.80
CA LEU A 59 2.42 0.09 -5.20
C LEU A 59 1.48 -0.54 -6.23
N GLY A 60 1.30 0.10 -7.38
CA GLY A 60 0.45 -0.42 -8.45
C GLY A 60 0.90 -1.79 -8.96
N GLU A 61 2.21 -1.99 -9.15
CA GLU A 61 2.75 -3.29 -9.55
C GLU A 61 2.66 -4.34 -8.44
N ALA A 62 2.91 -3.95 -7.18
CA ALA A 62 2.79 -4.86 -6.05
C ALA A 62 1.35 -5.38 -5.91
N LEU A 63 0.35 -4.49 -6.01
CA LEU A 63 -1.07 -4.87 -5.95
C LEU A 63 -1.46 -5.88 -7.02
N LYS A 64 -0.94 -5.76 -8.24
CA LYS A 64 -1.18 -6.74 -9.33
C LYS A 64 -0.59 -8.11 -9.00
N VAL A 65 0.65 -8.14 -8.50
CA VAL A 65 1.38 -9.39 -8.19
C VAL A 65 0.84 -10.11 -6.95
N THR A 66 0.18 -9.37 -6.06
CA THR A 66 -0.38 -9.90 -4.82
C THR A 66 -1.89 -10.13 -4.90
N SER A 67 -2.53 -9.83 -6.04
CA SER A 67 -3.96 -10.04 -6.23
C SER A 67 -4.34 -11.49 -5.97
N LEU A 68 -5.34 -11.68 -5.11
CA LEU A 68 -6.03 -12.96 -4.99
C LEU A 68 -7.05 -13.01 -6.14
N LYS A 69 -6.95 -14.03 -6.98
CA LYS A 69 -7.90 -14.25 -8.08
C LYS A 69 -9.29 -14.61 -7.55
#